data_AF-A0A178CVH9-F1
#
_entry.id   AF-A0A178CVH9-F1
#
_cell.length_a   1.000
_cell.length_b   1.000
_cell.length_c   1.000
_cell.angle_alpha   90.00
_cell.angle_beta   90.00
_cell.angle_gamma   90.00
#
_symmetry.space_group_name_H-M   'P 1'
#
loop_
_entity.id
_entity.type
_entity.pdbx_description
1 polymer ?
#
loop_
_entity_poly.entity_id
_entity_poly.type
_entity_poly.pdbx_seq_one_letter_code
_entity_poly.pdbx_strand_id
1 'polypeptide(L)'
;MNGYDAMCSDMATNPEAVIFRKFTILNYRALLFLQAELNQKESRLVSLIKHDQNSLDPERRQFSYSFDAMLRSNGETEGSTLQRELMREICRLLQNYSMWFLLILRLKSNYFSLLKRLREAQMSAPGANRFLRGREQRIWSEKKQYDLTSLTDRQEDREPLSSWLEWCVTDVWHKYFGHKLSPPKPVDEDWAPAVPSKLGQYPRSLIAGVVTAVTTILAPIFVTLSAVVLFFVDSESKRLGLIVGLSFLFSLALACVGVPRRIDSFVATATFTAVLIVFIGNNTD
;
A
#
# COMPACT_ATOMS: atom_id res chain seq x y z
N MET A 1 5.02 34.58 28.53
CA MET A 1 4.62 34.68 27.11
C MET A 1 5.80 35.00 26.21
N ASN A 2 6.77 35.84 26.66
CA ASN A 2 7.96 36.27 25.90
C ASN A 2 8.70 35.21 25.08
N GLY A 3 8.80 33.96 25.56
CA GLY A 3 9.42 32.87 24.79
C GLY A 3 8.61 32.43 23.57
N TYR A 4 7.28 32.34 23.70
CA TYR A 4 6.39 32.09 22.55
C TYR A 4 6.34 33.31 21.62
N ASP A 5 6.36 34.52 22.18
CA ASP A 5 6.36 35.75 21.36
C ASP A 5 7.63 35.86 20.52
N ALA A 6 8.80 35.56 21.10
CA ALA A 6 10.07 35.48 20.36
C ALA A 6 10.05 34.38 19.29
N MET A 7 9.60 33.17 19.65
CA MET A 7 9.48 32.06 18.70
C MET A 7 8.52 32.37 17.55
N CYS A 8 7.39 33.02 17.82
CA CYS A 8 6.45 33.47 16.80
C CYS A 8 7.05 34.58 15.93
N SER A 9 7.81 35.53 16.51
CA SER A 9 8.53 36.57 15.76
C SER A 9 9.60 35.98 14.84
N ASP A 10 10.34 34.98 15.32
CA ASP A 10 11.36 34.27 14.56
C ASP A 10 10.75 33.46 13.40
N MET A 11 9.63 32.78 13.66
CA MET A 11 8.84 32.07 12.65
C MET A 11 8.20 33.01 11.61
N ALA A 12 7.75 34.19 12.03
CA ALA A 12 7.19 35.20 11.14
C ALA A 12 8.26 35.82 10.23
N THR A 13 9.49 35.96 10.74
CA THR A 13 10.63 36.54 10.01
C THR A 13 11.32 35.50 9.11
N ASN A 14 11.29 34.22 9.50
CA ASN A 14 11.93 33.12 8.79
C ASN A 14 10.93 32.00 8.45
N PRO A 15 10.27 32.05 7.27
CA PRO A 15 9.28 31.06 6.86
C PRO A 15 9.78 29.61 6.85
N GLU A 16 11.08 29.38 6.66
CA GLU A 16 11.70 28.05 6.68
C GLU A 16 11.83 27.46 8.10
N ALA A 17 11.81 28.30 9.13
CA ALA A 17 11.85 27.88 10.54
C ALA A 17 10.46 27.54 11.11
N VAL A 18 9.40 27.67 10.29
CA VAL A 18 8.02 27.33 10.67
C VAL A 18 7.85 25.81 10.71
N ILE A 19 8.23 25.21 11.84
CA ILE A 19 8.23 23.77 12.05
C ILE A 19 7.24 23.43 13.15
N PHE A 20 6.24 22.61 12.81
CA PHE A 20 5.27 22.10 13.75
C PHE A 20 5.33 20.58 13.87
N ARG A 21 5.01 20.07 15.06
CA ARG A 21 4.88 18.64 15.31
C ARG A 21 3.73 18.06 14.49
N LYS A 22 3.98 16.96 13.77
CA LYS A 22 2.98 16.27 12.93
C LYS A 22 1.98 15.40 13.70
N PHE A 23 2.25 15.13 14.98
CA PHE A 23 1.43 14.29 15.87
C PHE A 23 0.98 12.94 15.24
N THR A 24 1.86 12.31 14.46
CA THR A 24 1.51 11.15 13.61
C THR A 24 0.84 10.00 14.37
N ILE A 25 1.33 9.65 15.56
CA ILE A 25 0.77 8.56 16.38
C ILE A 25 -0.63 8.93 16.89
N LEU A 26 -0.81 10.15 17.38
CA LEU A 26 -2.12 10.64 17.82
C LEU A 26 -3.12 10.71 16.66
N ASN A 27 -2.68 11.18 15.50
CA ASN A 27 -3.49 11.20 14.29
C ASN A 27 -3.94 9.79 13.87
N TYR A 28 -3.05 8.79 13.97
CA TYR A 28 -3.44 7.39 13.75
C TYR A 28 -4.36 6.82 14.80
N ARG A 29 -4.13 7.11 16.07
CA ARG A 29 -5.03 6.66 17.14
C ARG A 29 -6.41 7.31 17.02
N ALA A 30 -6.48 8.58 16.64
CA ALA A 30 -7.75 9.28 16.39
C ALA A 30 -8.51 8.63 15.22
N LEU A 31 -7.84 8.32 14.10
CA LEU A 31 -8.46 7.60 13.01
C LEU A 31 -8.93 6.20 13.42
N LEU A 32 -8.09 5.43 14.12
CA LEU A 32 -8.44 4.09 14.60
C LEU A 32 -9.62 4.13 15.57
N PHE A 33 -9.69 5.14 16.43
CA PHE A 33 -10.80 5.36 17.34
C PHE A 33 -12.10 5.66 16.58
N LEU A 34 -12.09 6.61 15.65
CA LEU A 34 -13.24 6.92 14.81
C LEU A 34 -13.67 5.70 13.98
N GLN A 35 -12.72 4.91 13.47
CA GLN A 35 -12.98 3.67 12.74
C GLN A 35 -13.64 2.60 13.62
N ALA A 36 -13.19 2.46 14.88
CA ALA A 36 -13.81 1.54 15.83
C ALA A 36 -15.25 1.95 16.16
N GLU A 37 -15.50 3.25 16.38
CA GLU A 37 -16.83 3.80 16.63
C GLU A 37 -17.76 3.60 15.42
N LEU A 38 -17.27 3.90 14.21
CA LEU A 38 -18.00 3.66 12.96
C LEU A 38 -18.33 2.18 12.78
N ASN A 39 -17.38 1.27 13.02
CA ASN A 39 -17.60 -0.18 12.91
C ASN A 39 -18.62 -0.69 13.95
N GLN A 40 -18.67 -0.11 15.15
CA GLN A 40 -19.71 -0.41 16.13
C GLN A 40 -21.09 0.07 15.66
N LYS A 41 -21.21 1.30 15.17
CA LYS A 41 -22.47 1.86 14.69
C LYS A 41 -22.95 1.19 13.41
N GLU A 42 -22.05 0.83 12.51
CA GLU A 42 -22.32 0.00 11.31
C GLU A 42 -22.98 -1.32 11.72
N SER A 43 -22.37 -2.04 12.66
CA SER A 43 -22.94 -3.31 13.14
C SER A 43 -24.33 -3.12 13.74
N ARG A 44 -24.55 -2.06 14.52
CA ARG A 44 -25.87 -1.76 15.09
C ARG A 44 -26.88 -1.39 14.00
N LEU A 45 -26.47 -0.64 12.99
CA LEU A 45 -27.33 -0.26 11.86
C LEU A 45 -27.76 -1.49 11.07
N VAL A 46 -26.84 -2.40 10.77
CA VAL A 46 -27.15 -3.67 10.09
C VAL A 46 -28.13 -4.53 10.91
N SER A 47 -27.97 -4.55 12.24
CA SER A 47 -28.92 -5.23 13.13
C SER A 47 -30.30 -4.58 13.12
N LEU A 48 -30.39 -3.25 13.14
CA LEU A 48 -31.65 -2.51 13.06
C LEU A 48 -32.35 -2.75 11.71
N ILE A 49 -31.62 -2.64 10.60
CA ILE A 49 -32.15 -2.95 9.26
C ILE A 49 -32.78 -4.34 9.23
N LYS A 50 -32.08 -5.36 9.73
CA LYS A 50 -32.60 -6.74 9.79
C LYS A 50 -33.83 -6.86 10.69
N HIS A 51 -33.87 -6.11 11.79
CA HIS A 51 -35.02 -6.13 12.68
C HIS A 51 -36.24 -5.46 12.05
N ASP A 52 -36.04 -4.34 11.36
CA ASP A 52 -37.09 -3.61 10.65
C ASP A 52 -37.62 -4.40 9.45
N GLN A 53 -36.76 -5.13 8.72
CA GLN A 53 -37.16 -6.07 7.66
C GLN A 53 -38.10 -7.17 8.13
N ASN A 54 -37.83 -7.69 9.33
CA ASN A 54 -38.60 -8.78 9.94
C ASN A 54 -39.73 -8.27 10.85
N SER A 55 -39.98 -6.96 10.88
CA SER A 55 -41.02 -6.38 11.71
C SER A 55 -42.41 -6.70 11.17
N LEU A 56 -43.38 -6.88 12.08
CA LEU A 56 -44.79 -6.99 11.74
C LEU A 56 -45.36 -5.66 11.20
N ASP A 57 -44.72 -4.55 11.58
CA ASP A 57 -45.10 -3.21 11.15
C ASP A 57 -44.77 -2.99 9.65
N PRO A 58 -45.78 -2.74 8.79
CA PRO A 58 -45.56 -2.46 7.37
C PRO A 58 -44.73 -1.19 7.13
N GLU A 59 -44.83 -0.17 7.99
CA GLU A 59 -44.08 1.08 7.84
C GLU A 59 -42.57 0.83 8.03
N ARG A 60 -42.20 0.11 9.09
CA ARG A 60 -40.80 -0.25 9.37
C ARG A 60 -40.19 -1.14 8.30
N ARG A 61 -40.95 -2.06 7.72
CA ARG A 61 -40.47 -2.87 6.58
C ARG A 61 -40.13 -2.01 5.37
N GLN A 62 -40.85 -0.91 5.17
CA GLN A 62 -40.63 0.00 4.05
C GLN A 62 -39.30 0.75 4.14
N PHE A 63 -38.72 0.90 5.34
CA PHE A 63 -37.43 1.58 5.56
C PHE A 63 -36.25 0.91 4.85
N SER A 64 -36.36 -0.39 4.56
CA SER A 64 -35.34 -1.11 3.79
C SER A 64 -35.32 -0.76 2.31
N TYR A 65 -36.43 -0.23 1.80
CA TYR A 65 -36.62 0.07 0.39
C TYR A 65 -36.67 1.56 0.10
N SER A 66 -37.07 2.39 1.07
CA SER A 66 -37.25 3.83 0.89
C SER A 66 -36.73 4.64 2.08
N PHE A 67 -35.73 5.48 1.81
CA PHE A 67 -35.29 6.52 2.75
C PHE A 67 -36.36 7.61 2.94
N ASP A 68 -37.21 7.87 1.94
CA ASP A 68 -38.32 8.83 2.08
C ASP A 68 -39.32 8.36 3.14
N ALA A 69 -39.67 7.07 3.15
CA ALA A 69 -40.52 6.48 4.18
C ALA A 69 -39.88 6.58 5.58
N MET A 70 -38.57 6.31 5.69
CA MET A 70 -37.84 6.44 6.95
C MET A 70 -37.76 7.90 7.44
N LEU A 71 -37.64 8.86 6.53
CA LEU A 71 -37.53 10.27 6.89
C LEU A 71 -38.89 10.86 7.31
N ARG A 72 -39.97 10.40 6.68
CA ARG A 72 -41.35 10.82 6.97
C ARG A 72 -42.00 10.12 8.16
N SER A 73 -41.37 9.09 8.73
CA SER A 73 -41.94 8.44 9.91
C SER A 73 -42.06 9.43 11.07
N ASN A 74 -43.27 9.49 11.64
CA ASN A 74 -43.63 10.43 12.70
C ASN A 74 -43.09 10.01 14.07
N GLY A 75 -42.50 8.81 14.18
CA GLY A 75 -41.96 8.31 15.44
C GLY A 75 -43.01 7.67 16.36
N GLU A 76 -44.23 7.44 15.88
CA GLU A 76 -45.35 6.95 16.69
C GLU A 76 -45.14 5.49 17.14
N THR A 77 -44.50 4.67 16.30
CA THR A 77 -44.16 3.28 16.64
C THR A 77 -42.79 3.21 17.31
N GLU A 78 -42.68 2.45 18.41
CA GLU A 78 -41.42 2.21 19.10
C GLU A 78 -40.37 1.63 18.13
N GLY A 79 -39.23 2.31 18.04
CA GLY A 79 -38.12 1.92 17.16
C GLY A 79 -38.12 2.55 15.77
N SER A 80 -39.20 3.23 15.36
CA SER A 80 -39.34 3.82 14.01
C SER A 80 -38.35 4.97 13.70
N THR A 81 -37.75 5.58 14.71
CA THR A 81 -36.74 6.65 14.55
C THR A 81 -35.29 6.15 14.67
N LEU A 82 -35.08 4.95 15.22
CA LEU A 82 -33.75 4.46 15.61
C LEU A 82 -32.79 4.33 14.42
N GLN A 83 -33.28 3.82 13.28
CA GLN A 83 -32.47 3.70 12.06
C GLN A 83 -32.08 5.08 11.51
N ARG A 84 -33.02 6.04 11.51
CA ARG A 84 -32.81 7.42 11.05
C ARG A 84 -31.81 8.16 11.92
N GLU A 85 -31.94 8.07 13.23
CA GLU A 85 -31.06 8.72 14.20
C GLU A 85 -29.64 8.15 14.12
N LEU A 86 -29.51 6.82 14.08
CA LEU A 86 -28.21 6.17 13.97
C LEU A 86 -27.52 6.52 12.64
N MET A 87 -28.26 6.61 11.54
CA MET A 87 -27.72 7.04 10.24
C MET A 87 -27.18 8.48 10.30
N ARG A 88 -27.90 9.40 10.97
CA ARG A 88 -27.42 10.79 11.16
C ARG A 88 -26.14 10.85 11.98
N GLU A 89 -26.03 10.04 13.04
CA GLU A 89 -24.80 9.94 13.82
C GLU A 89 -23.62 9.41 12.99
N ILE A 90 -23.86 8.37 12.18
CA ILE A 90 -22.86 7.82 11.26
C ILE A 90 -22.40 8.90 10.27
N CYS A 91 -23.32 9.65 9.66
CA CYS A 91 -22.94 10.72 8.72
C CYS A 91 -22.04 11.79 9.36
N ARG A 92 -22.33 12.20 10.61
CA ARG A 92 -21.49 13.18 11.33
C ARG A 92 -20.09 12.62 11.62
N LEU A 93 -19.99 11.39 12.08
CA LEU A 93 -18.70 10.74 12.33
C LEU A 93 -17.91 10.50 11.03
N LEU A 94 -18.60 10.12 9.95
CA LEU A 94 -17.98 9.87 8.66
C LEU A 94 -17.37 11.15 8.07
N GLN A 95 -17.99 12.31 8.30
CA GLN A 95 -17.43 13.60 7.91
C GLN A 95 -16.09 13.88 8.60
N ASN A 96 -16.04 13.70 9.93
CA ASN A 96 -14.81 13.88 10.70
C ASN A 96 -13.74 12.87 10.27
N TYR A 97 -14.11 11.59 10.18
CA TYR A 97 -13.20 10.54 9.73
C TYR A 97 -12.61 10.84 8.35
N SER A 98 -13.44 11.20 7.38
CA SER A 98 -13.02 11.53 6.01
C SER A 98 -12.07 12.73 5.99
N MET A 99 -12.34 13.76 6.78
CA MET A 99 -11.48 14.94 6.87
C MET A 99 -10.09 14.59 7.41
N TRP A 100 -10.02 13.86 8.53
CA TRP A 100 -8.76 13.42 9.12
C TRP A 100 -7.99 12.47 8.19
N PHE A 101 -8.71 11.57 7.51
CA PHE A 101 -8.13 10.63 6.56
C PHE A 101 -7.47 11.36 5.38
N LEU A 102 -8.16 12.34 4.79
CA LEU A 102 -7.62 13.17 3.72
C LEU A 102 -6.44 14.04 4.16
N LEU A 103 -6.48 14.61 5.38
CA LEU A 103 -5.35 15.37 5.94
C LEU A 103 -4.10 14.49 6.03
N ILE A 104 -4.25 13.26 6.53
CA ILE A 104 -3.15 12.32 6.70
C ILE A 104 -2.62 11.82 5.36
N LEU A 105 -3.50 11.60 4.37
CA LEU A 105 -3.09 11.29 2.99
C LEU A 105 -2.22 12.41 2.41
N ARG A 106 -2.59 13.68 2.59
CA ARG A 106 -1.78 14.81 2.12
C ARG A 106 -0.42 14.90 2.81
N LEU A 107 -0.34 14.50 4.08
CA LEU A 107 0.89 14.58 4.87
C LEU A 107 1.89 13.44 4.58
N LYS A 108 1.50 12.41 3.82
CA LYS A 108 2.34 11.22 3.57
C LYS A 108 2.62 10.95 2.09
N SER A 109 3.88 10.58 1.81
CA SER A 109 4.36 10.04 0.54
C SER A 109 4.69 8.54 0.67
N ASN A 110 4.10 7.78 -0.25
CA ASN A 110 4.36 6.46 -0.85
C ASN A 110 4.98 5.33 0.00
N TYR A 111 4.27 4.20 0.10
CA TYR A 111 4.84 2.86 0.30
C TYR A 111 3.78 1.73 0.14
N PHE A 112 4.22 0.60 -0.40
CA PHE A 112 3.39 -0.48 -0.91
C PHE A 112 3.24 -1.67 0.07
N SER A 113 2.23 -2.52 -0.17
CA SER A 113 1.92 -3.82 0.47
C SER A 113 2.11 -4.01 1.99
N LEU A 114 1.58 -3.08 2.82
CA LEU A 114 1.59 -3.22 4.28
C LEU A 114 0.56 -4.22 4.85
N LEU A 115 -0.52 -4.51 4.11
CA LEU A 115 -1.69 -5.18 4.67
C LEU A 115 -1.41 -6.64 5.06
N LYS A 116 -0.63 -7.36 4.24
CA LYS A 116 -0.18 -8.73 4.54
C LYS A 116 0.71 -8.75 5.79
N ARG A 117 1.69 -7.85 5.87
CA ARG A 117 2.61 -7.74 7.02
C ARG A 117 1.89 -7.33 8.30
N LEU A 118 0.94 -6.40 8.22
CA LEU A 118 0.11 -6.01 9.37
C LEU A 118 -0.69 -7.20 9.90
N ARG A 119 -1.26 -8.02 9.01
CA ARG A 119 -1.98 -9.24 9.36
C ARG A 119 -1.06 -10.27 10.01
N GLU A 120 0.13 -10.48 9.46
CA GLU A 120 1.16 -11.38 10.02
C GLU A 120 1.63 -10.91 11.40
N ALA A 121 1.84 -9.61 11.59
CA ALA A 121 2.19 -9.03 12.88
C ALA A 121 1.06 -9.19 13.91
N GLN A 122 -0.20 -9.04 13.49
CA GLN A 122 -1.37 -9.26 14.34
C GLN A 122 -1.49 -10.73 14.78
N MET A 123 -1.23 -11.68 13.88
CA MET A 123 -1.33 -13.12 14.14
C MET A 123 -0.13 -13.67 14.92
N SER A 124 1.04 -13.04 14.81
CA SER A 124 2.28 -13.45 15.50
C SER A 124 2.39 -12.98 16.96
N ALA A 125 1.41 -12.21 17.47
CA ALA A 125 1.41 -11.75 18.85
C ALA A 125 1.04 -12.89 19.82
N PRO A 126 1.87 -13.20 20.85
CA PRO A 126 1.63 -14.32 21.75
C PRO A 126 0.30 -14.18 22.51
N GLY A 127 -0.37 -15.32 22.71
CA GLY A 127 -1.83 -15.51 22.83
C GLY A 127 -2.63 -14.68 23.83
N ALA A 128 -2.00 -13.95 24.76
CA ALA A 128 -2.69 -13.04 25.69
C ALA A 128 -2.73 -11.57 25.22
N ASN A 129 -1.82 -11.18 24.30
CA ASN A 129 -1.55 -9.79 23.93
C ASN A 129 -1.94 -9.46 22.48
N ARG A 130 -2.96 -10.13 21.95
CA ARG A 130 -3.60 -9.71 20.69
C ARG A 130 -4.30 -8.37 20.92
N PHE A 131 -3.73 -7.30 20.35
CA PHE A 131 -4.15 -5.90 20.52
C PHE A 131 -5.62 -5.64 20.14
N LEU A 132 -6.20 -6.47 19.27
CA LEU A 132 -7.58 -6.33 18.79
C LEU A 132 -8.43 -7.50 19.28
N ARG A 133 -9.53 -7.20 19.99
CA ARG A 133 -10.47 -8.19 20.53
C ARG A 133 -11.85 -8.06 19.89
N GLY A 134 -12.55 -9.19 19.78
CA GLY A 134 -13.94 -9.23 19.34
C GLY A 134 -14.14 -8.70 17.91
N ARG A 135 -14.96 -7.66 17.76
CA ARG A 135 -15.37 -7.11 16.44
C ARG A 135 -14.25 -6.36 15.72
N GLU A 136 -13.30 -5.78 16.46
CA GLU A 136 -12.20 -5.01 15.89
C GLU A 136 -11.19 -5.89 15.15
N GLN A 137 -11.05 -7.16 15.55
CA GLN A 137 -10.22 -8.13 14.85
C GLN A 137 -10.71 -8.38 13.40
N ARG A 138 -12.01 -8.18 13.13
CA ARG A 138 -12.62 -8.43 11.81
C ARG A 138 -12.41 -7.29 10.81
N ILE A 139 -11.96 -6.12 11.27
CA ILE A 139 -11.73 -4.94 10.42
C ILE A 139 -10.71 -5.25 9.32
N TRP A 140 -9.59 -5.90 9.66
CA TRP A 140 -8.51 -6.26 8.71
C TRP A 140 -8.61 -7.68 8.14
N SER A 141 -9.78 -8.32 8.27
CA SER A 141 -10.01 -9.68 7.77
C SER A 141 -10.03 -9.73 6.23
N GLU A 142 -9.74 -10.91 5.67
CA GLU A 142 -9.80 -11.15 4.22
C GLU A 142 -11.16 -10.80 3.62
N LYS A 143 -12.24 -11.03 4.37
CA LYS A 143 -13.61 -10.72 3.94
C LYS A 143 -13.84 -9.24 3.71
N LYS A 144 -13.16 -8.33 4.43
CA LYS A 144 -13.29 -6.86 4.27
C LYS A 144 -12.20 -6.26 3.38
N GLN A 145 -11.34 -7.06 2.74
CA GLN A 145 -10.21 -6.56 1.95
C GLN A 145 -10.61 -5.62 0.81
N TYR A 146 -11.81 -5.78 0.25
CA TYR A 146 -12.33 -4.91 -0.83
C TYR A 146 -12.57 -3.45 -0.39
N ASP A 147 -12.71 -3.21 0.91
CA ASP A 147 -13.01 -1.89 1.50
C ASP A 147 -11.82 -1.31 2.27
N LEU A 148 -10.68 -2.01 2.26
CA LEU A 148 -9.46 -1.56 2.92
C LEU A 148 -8.58 -0.83 1.92
N THR A 149 -8.27 0.42 2.24
CA THR A 149 -7.26 1.19 1.53
C THR A 149 -6.05 1.44 2.44
N SER A 150 -4.86 1.44 1.87
CA SER A 150 -3.65 1.84 2.57
C SER A 150 -3.37 3.30 2.26
N LEU A 151 -3.07 4.09 3.29
CA LEU A 151 -2.70 5.51 3.19
C LEU A 151 -1.50 5.77 2.27
N THR A 152 -0.77 4.72 1.91
CA THR A 152 0.46 4.80 1.14
C THR A 152 0.43 3.97 -0.14
N ASP A 153 -0.68 3.27 -0.41
CA ASP A 153 -0.93 2.54 -1.65
C ASP A 153 -1.42 3.53 -2.72
N ARG A 154 -0.49 4.35 -3.22
CA ARG A 154 -0.69 4.96 -4.53
C ARG A 154 -0.55 3.84 -5.54
N GLN A 155 -1.66 3.55 -6.21
CA GLN A 155 -1.80 2.75 -7.41
C GLN A 155 -1.04 3.42 -8.59
N GLU A 156 0.22 3.79 -8.39
CA GLU A 156 1.14 4.09 -9.48
C GLU A 156 1.82 2.76 -9.80
N ASP A 157 1.28 2.13 -10.84
CA ASP A 157 1.85 1.02 -11.61
C ASP A 157 2.49 -0.08 -10.78
N ARG A 158 1.67 -1.09 -10.45
CA ARG A 158 2.13 -2.43 -10.04
C ARG A 158 2.87 -3.08 -11.21
N GLU A 159 4.08 -2.61 -11.47
CA GLU A 159 4.96 -3.24 -12.43
C GLU A 159 5.24 -4.67 -11.96
N PRO A 160 5.22 -5.68 -12.85
CA PRO A 160 5.51 -7.06 -12.50
C PRO A 160 6.81 -7.23 -11.69
N LEU A 161 7.81 -6.38 -11.96
CA LEU A 161 9.03 -6.35 -11.17
C LEU A 161 8.87 -5.80 -9.76
N SER A 162 8.03 -4.80 -9.50
CA SER A 162 7.81 -4.31 -8.14
C SER A 162 7.34 -5.45 -7.23
N SER A 163 6.45 -6.31 -7.76
CA SER A 163 5.91 -7.46 -7.04
C SER A 163 6.92 -8.59 -6.88
N TRP A 164 7.72 -8.89 -7.92
CA TRP A 164 8.81 -9.86 -7.83
C TRP A 164 9.92 -9.40 -6.87
N LEU A 165 10.25 -8.11 -6.92
CA LEU A 165 11.30 -7.52 -6.12
C LEU A 165 10.88 -7.37 -4.66
N GLU A 166 9.60 -7.06 -4.40
CA GLU A 166 9.04 -7.18 -3.07
C GLU A 166 9.19 -8.60 -2.54
N TRP A 167 8.82 -9.62 -3.31
CA TRP A 167 9.02 -11.02 -2.92
C TRP A 167 10.50 -11.34 -2.63
N CYS A 168 11.43 -10.95 -3.50
CA CYS A 168 12.86 -11.18 -3.27
C CYS A 168 13.37 -10.48 -2.01
N VAL A 169 13.00 -9.21 -1.78
CA VAL A 169 13.45 -8.46 -0.60
C VAL A 169 12.78 -8.96 0.68
N THR A 170 11.48 -9.29 0.63
CA THR A 170 10.74 -9.67 1.85
C THR A 170 10.89 -11.13 2.22
N ASP A 171 10.98 -12.06 1.27
CA ASP A 171 10.97 -13.49 1.55
C ASP A 171 12.38 -14.10 1.47
N VAL A 172 13.23 -13.62 0.56
CA VAL A 172 14.60 -14.14 0.41
C VAL A 172 15.56 -13.34 1.29
N TRP A 173 15.63 -12.02 1.11
CA TRP A 173 16.58 -11.19 1.87
C TRP A 173 16.24 -11.13 3.36
N HIS A 174 14.96 -11.03 3.73
CA HIS A 174 14.58 -11.04 5.15
C HIS A 174 14.94 -12.35 5.86
N LYS A 175 14.81 -13.48 5.17
CA LYS A 175 15.08 -14.82 5.71
C LYS A 175 16.57 -15.08 5.90
N TYR A 176 17.40 -14.58 4.99
CA TYR A 176 18.86 -14.78 5.05
C TYR A 176 19.61 -13.67 5.82
N PHE A 177 19.17 -12.42 5.75
CA PHE A 177 19.88 -11.26 6.33
C PHE A 177 19.02 -10.40 7.28
N GLY A 178 17.70 -10.60 7.36
CA GLY A 178 16.76 -9.60 7.85
C GLY A 178 16.45 -9.55 9.35
N HIS A 179 17.04 -10.40 10.19
CA HIS A 179 16.74 -10.39 11.63
C HIS A 179 17.55 -9.35 12.42
N LYS A 180 18.66 -8.85 11.85
CA LYS A 180 19.59 -7.93 12.54
C LYS A 180 19.60 -6.48 12.03
N LEU A 181 18.99 -6.19 10.88
CA LEU A 181 19.29 -4.98 10.10
C LEU A 181 18.15 -3.96 9.97
N SER A 182 17.02 -4.14 10.65
CA SER A 182 15.94 -3.15 10.64
C SER A 182 15.26 -3.04 12.00
N PRO A 183 15.92 -2.43 13.01
CA PRO A 183 15.21 -2.02 14.20
C PRO A 183 14.07 -1.06 13.79
N PRO A 184 12.87 -1.19 14.39
CA PRO A 184 11.81 -0.20 14.18
C PRO A 184 12.35 1.20 14.50
N LYS A 185 11.91 2.21 13.76
CA LYS A 185 12.28 3.59 14.08
C LYS A 185 11.99 3.86 15.57
N PRO A 186 12.90 4.52 16.29
CA PRO A 186 12.65 4.86 17.69
C PRO A 186 11.36 5.69 17.74
N VAL A 187 10.37 5.14 18.43
CA VAL A 187 9.17 5.85 18.83
C VAL A 187 9.50 6.48 20.18
N ASP A 188 9.00 7.69 20.44
CA ASP A 188 9.08 8.33 21.78
C ASP A 188 8.77 7.29 22.86
N GLU A 189 9.55 7.24 23.95
CA GLU A 189 9.42 6.22 25.01
C GLU A 189 8.00 6.11 25.55
N ASP A 190 7.29 7.25 25.68
CA ASP A 190 5.90 7.34 26.11
C ASP A 190 4.89 6.60 25.20
N TRP A 191 5.25 6.39 23.93
CA TRP A 191 4.42 5.73 22.93
C TRP A 191 4.94 4.35 22.52
N ALA A 192 6.04 3.88 23.14
CA ALA A 192 6.62 2.59 22.83
C ALA A 192 5.66 1.45 23.21
N PRO A 193 5.38 0.49 22.32
CA PRO A 193 4.53 -0.64 22.66
C PRO A 193 5.25 -1.58 23.64
N ALA A 194 4.51 -2.14 24.59
CA ALA A 194 5.03 -3.11 25.57
C ALA A 194 5.66 -4.36 24.94
N VAL A 195 5.30 -4.67 23.69
CA VAL A 195 5.95 -5.68 22.86
C VAL A 195 6.40 -5.00 21.56
N PRO A 196 7.68 -5.10 21.17
CA PRO A 196 8.17 -4.48 19.95
C PRO A 196 7.46 -5.07 18.73
N SER A 197 6.99 -4.20 17.84
CA SER A 197 6.33 -4.64 16.62
C SER A 197 7.36 -5.24 15.65
N LYS A 198 7.02 -6.39 15.05
CA LYS A 198 7.85 -7.04 14.01
C LYS A 198 7.77 -6.34 12.65
N LEU A 199 7.06 -5.22 12.56
CA LEU A 199 6.89 -4.45 11.32
C LEU A 199 8.15 -3.62 11.05
N GLY A 200 9.20 -4.27 10.55
CA GLY A 200 10.41 -3.60 10.10
C GLY A 200 10.13 -2.75 8.86
N GLN A 201 10.46 -1.46 8.91
CA GLN A 201 10.53 -0.62 7.72
C GLN A 201 11.90 -0.79 7.08
N TYR A 202 11.94 -1.31 5.85
CA TYR A 202 13.16 -1.31 5.06
C TYR A 202 13.43 0.12 4.56
N PRO A 203 14.63 0.68 4.81
CA PRO A 203 14.98 1.98 4.27
C PRO A 203 15.01 1.92 2.74
N ARG A 204 14.43 2.95 2.09
CA ARG A 204 14.32 3.05 0.62
C ARG A 204 15.68 2.93 -0.07
N SER A 205 16.77 3.38 0.57
CA SER A 205 18.13 3.28 0.02
C SER A 205 18.63 1.84 -0.12
N LEU A 206 18.22 0.93 0.79
CA LEU A 206 18.60 -0.48 0.68
C LEU A 206 17.82 -1.17 -0.44
N ILE A 207 16.52 -0.89 -0.55
CA ILE A 207 15.69 -1.44 -1.64
C ILE A 207 16.21 -0.93 -2.98
N ALA A 208 16.38 0.39 -3.13
CA ALA A 208 16.89 0.99 -4.35
C ALA A 208 18.30 0.49 -4.69
N GLY A 209 19.20 0.37 -3.70
CA GLY A 209 20.55 -0.16 -3.91
C GLY A 209 20.56 -1.61 -4.39
N VAL A 210 19.70 -2.47 -3.83
CA VAL A 210 19.57 -3.87 -4.26
C VAL A 210 18.96 -3.95 -5.66
N VAL A 211 17.93 -3.15 -5.96
CA VAL A 211 17.33 -3.07 -7.30
C VAL A 211 18.40 -2.69 -8.32
N THR A 212 19.13 -1.61 -8.06
CA THR A 212 20.20 -1.13 -8.95
C THR A 212 21.29 -2.18 -9.08
N ALA A 213 21.74 -2.82 -8.00
CA ALA A 213 22.76 -3.86 -8.08
C ALA A 213 22.31 -5.06 -8.92
N VAL A 214 21.09 -5.56 -8.71
CA VAL A 214 20.54 -6.71 -9.46
C VAL A 214 20.37 -6.36 -10.94
N THR A 215 19.84 -5.18 -11.27
CA THR A 215 19.68 -4.77 -12.68
C THR A 215 21.02 -4.48 -13.36
N THR A 216 21.98 -3.87 -12.66
CA THR A 216 23.34 -3.62 -13.17
C THR A 216 24.12 -4.92 -13.39
N ILE A 217 23.85 -5.99 -12.64
CA ILE A 217 24.51 -7.29 -12.81
C ILE A 217 23.82 -8.17 -13.85
N LEU A 218 22.48 -8.23 -13.86
CA LEU A 218 21.76 -9.07 -14.84
C LEU A 218 21.89 -8.55 -16.27
N ALA A 219 21.90 -7.23 -16.47
CA ALA A 219 21.95 -6.67 -17.83
C ALA A 219 23.22 -7.08 -18.60
N PRO A 220 24.44 -6.96 -18.06
CA PRO A 220 25.65 -7.45 -18.72
C PRO A 220 25.63 -8.96 -18.95
N ILE A 221 25.18 -9.75 -17.97
CA ILE A 221 25.13 -11.22 -18.08
C ILE A 221 24.23 -11.63 -19.26
N PHE A 222 23.06 -10.99 -19.38
CA PHE A 222 22.13 -11.29 -20.47
C PHE A 222 22.74 -10.95 -21.84
N VAL A 223 23.46 -9.82 -21.95
CA VAL A 223 24.12 -9.40 -23.19
C VAL A 223 25.28 -10.32 -23.54
N THR A 224 26.14 -10.66 -22.59
CA THR A 224 27.30 -11.52 -22.83
C THR A 224 26.89 -12.96 -23.13
N LEU A 225 25.89 -13.50 -22.42
CA LEU A 225 25.38 -14.84 -22.67
C LEU A 225 24.76 -14.93 -24.06
N SER A 226 24.01 -13.90 -24.47
CA SER A 226 23.45 -13.80 -25.81
C SER A 226 24.54 -13.83 -26.90
N ALA A 227 25.63 -13.07 -26.71
CA ALA A 227 26.75 -13.06 -27.65
C ALA A 227 27.47 -14.43 -27.73
N VAL A 228 27.67 -15.10 -26.60
CA VAL A 228 28.30 -16.43 -26.55
C VAL A 228 27.45 -17.47 -27.27
N VAL A 229 26.14 -17.51 -27.05
CA VAL A 229 25.25 -18.46 -27.76
C VAL A 229 25.29 -18.21 -29.27
N LEU A 230 25.37 -16.94 -29.70
CA LEU A 230 25.43 -16.56 -31.12
C LEU A 230 26.77 -16.91 -31.79
N PHE A 231 27.84 -17.09 -31.00
CA PHE A 231 29.15 -17.54 -31.48
C PHE A 231 29.15 -19.02 -31.88
N PHE A 232 28.43 -19.88 -31.16
CA PHE A 232 28.40 -21.32 -31.39
C PHE A 232 27.46 -21.78 -32.51
N VAL A 233 26.80 -20.86 -33.23
CA VAL A 233 25.84 -21.20 -34.28
C VAL A 233 26.44 -20.89 -35.65
N ASP A 234 26.76 -21.93 -36.41
CA ASP A 234 27.45 -21.78 -37.71
C ASP A 234 26.52 -21.38 -38.87
N SER A 235 25.21 -21.68 -38.79
CA SER A 235 24.28 -21.43 -39.90
C SER A 235 23.64 -20.04 -39.86
N GLU A 236 23.78 -19.27 -40.94
CA GLU A 236 23.24 -17.89 -41.08
C GLU A 236 21.75 -17.78 -40.75
N SER A 237 20.91 -18.67 -41.28
CA SER A 237 19.45 -18.61 -41.04
C SER A 237 19.07 -18.83 -39.57
N LYS A 238 19.79 -19.71 -38.85
CA LYS A 238 19.55 -19.93 -37.41
C LYS A 238 20.08 -18.77 -36.57
N ARG A 239 21.19 -18.13 -36.99
CA ARG A 239 21.71 -16.93 -36.33
C ARG A 239 20.71 -15.78 -36.40
N LEU A 240 20.14 -15.52 -37.58
CA LEU A 240 19.10 -14.49 -37.76
C LEU A 240 17.86 -14.76 -36.88
N GLY A 241 17.37 -16.01 -36.87
CA GLY A 241 16.26 -16.41 -36.02
C GLY A 241 16.55 -16.24 -34.53
N LEU A 242 17.78 -16.54 -34.09
CA LEU A 242 18.20 -16.38 -32.71
C LEU A 242 18.24 -14.89 -32.28
N ILE A 243 18.69 -13.98 -33.14
CA ILE A 243 18.67 -12.52 -32.84
C ILE A 243 17.25 -12.04 -32.58
N VAL A 244 16.31 -12.42 -33.43
CA VAL A 244 14.89 -12.04 -33.28
C VAL A 244 14.34 -12.60 -31.97
N GLY A 245 14.62 -13.88 -31.67
CA GLY A 245 14.20 -14.51 -30.42
C GLY A 245 14.82 -13.87 -29.16
N LEU A 246 16.11 -13.57 -29.18
CA LEU A 246 16.82 -12.93 -28.07
C LEU A 246 16.38 -11.47 -27.88
N SER A 247 16.12 -10.74 -28.96
CA SER A 247 15.58 -9.38 -28.89
C SER A 247 14.16 -9.35 -28.32
N PHE A 248 13.34 -10.35 -28.66
CA PHE A 248 12.01 -10.54 -28.07
C PHE A 248 12.11 -10.89 -26.57
N LEU A 249 12.98 -11.82 -26.19
CA LEU A 249 13.24 -12.18 -24.78
C LEU A 249 13.76 -10.99 -23.97
N PHE A 250 14.64 -10.17 -24.55
CA PHE A 250 15.16 -8.96 -23.91
C PHE A 250 14.06 -7.91 -23.72
N SER A 251 13.22 -7.68 -24.72
CA SER A 251 12.07 -6.78 -24.61
C SER A 251 11.07 -7.27 -23.57
N LEU A 252 10.83 -8.59 -23.49
CA LEU A 252 10.01 -9.20 -22.44
C LEU A 252 10.64 -9.00 -21.05
N ALA A 253 11.96 -9.14 -20.93
CA ALA A 253 12.68 -8.87 -19.69
C ALA A 253 12.57 -7.39 -19.29
N LEU A 254 12.71 -6.44 -20.22
CA LEU A 254 12.51 -5.01 -19.96
C LEU A 254 11.05 -4.66 -19.59
N ALA A 255 10.08 -5.34 -20.21
CA ALA A 255 8.67 -5.19 -19.87
C ALA A 255 8.38 -5.71 -18.46
N CYS A 256 9.03 -6.81 -18.05
CA CYS A 256 9.02 -7.24 -16.67
C CYS A 256 9.69 -6.20 -15.78
N VAL A 257 10.84 -5.65 -16.20
CA VAL A 257 11.68 -4.67 -15.47
C VAL A 257 10.98 -3.38 -15.12
N GLY A 258 9.94 -3.00 -15.87
CA GLY A 258 9.21 -1.77 -15.56
C GLY A 258 10.08 -0.55 -15.82
N VAL A 259 10.61 -0.44 -17.04
CA VAL A 259 11.37 0.75 -17.42
C VAL A 259 10.41 1.96 -17.38
N PRO A 260 10.75 3.02 -16.62
CA PRO A 260 9.81 4.10 -16.29
C PRO A 260 9.34 4.91 -17.51
N ARG A 261 10.03 4.81 -18.64
CA ARG A 261 9.62 5.44 -19.90
C ARG A 261 9.63 4.42 -21.02
N ARG A 262 8.52 4.35 -21.76
CA ARG A 262 8.39 3.49 -22.95
C ARG A 262 9.51 3.74 -23.97
N ILE A 263 9.97 4.99 -24.09
CA ILE A 263 11.03 5.36 -25.03
C ILE A 263 12.38 4.74 -24.65
N ASP A 264 12.68 4.61 -23.35
CA ASP A 264 13.94 4.05 -22.87
C ASP A 264 14.00 2.53 -23.17
N SER A 265 12.86 1.82 -23.10
CA SER A 265 12.78 0.42 -23.51
C SER A 265 13.03 0.22 -25.01
N PHE A 266 12.50 1.11 -25.85
CA PHE A 266 12.74 1.05 -27.30
C PHE A 266 14.20 1.31 -27.64
N VAL A 267 14.81 2.32 -27.01
CA VAL A 267 16.24 2.63 -27.19
C VAL A 267 17.10 1.46 -26.71
N ALA A 268 16.86 0.94 -25.51
CA ALA A 268 17.62 -0.20 -24.98
C ALA A 268 17.51 -1.45 -25.86
N THR A 269 16.32 -1.76 -26.37
CA THR A 269 16.10 -2.91 -27.27
C THR A 269 16.83 -2.71 -28.60
N ALA A 270 16.74 -1.51 -29.19
CA ALA A 270 17.44 -1.19 -30.43
C ALA A 270 18.97 -1.27 -30.26
N THR A 271 19.51 -0.74 -29.15
CA THR A 271 20.94 -0.84 -28.84
C THR A 271 21.37 -2.30 -28.67
N PHE A 272 20.60 -3.10 -27.95
CA PHE A 272 20.88 -4.53 -27.78
C PHE A 272 20.91 -5.28 -29.13
N THR A 273 19.88 -5.10 -29.96
CA THR A 273 19.81 -5.73 -31.28
C THR A 273 20.97 -5.28 -32.18
N ALA A 274 21.34 -4.00 -32.16
CA ALA A 274 22.49 -3.49 -32.92
C ALA A 274 23.80 -4.16 -32.51
N VAL A 275 24.04 -4.34 -31.21
CA VAL A 275 25.22 -5.02 -30.68
C VAL A 275 25.27 -6.48 -31.18
N LEU A 276 24.15 -7.22 -31.14
CA LEU A 276 24.09 -8.59 -31.66
C LEU A 276 24.39 -8.69 -33.16
N ILE A 277 23.89 -7.74 -33.95
CA ILE A 277 24.14 -7.70 -35.40
C ILE A 277 25.63 -7.46 -35.70
N VAL A 278 26.28 -6.54 -34.96
CA VAL A 278 27.73 -6.27 -35.13
C VAL A 278 28.57 -7.51 -34.82
N PHE A 279 28.23 -8.27 -33.77
CA PHE A 279 28.94 -9.51 -33.44
C PHE A 279 28.80 -10.61 -34.51
N ILE A 280 27.72 -10.61 -35.28
CA ILE A 280 27.58 -11.52 -36.43
C ILE A 280 28.46 -11.09 -37.59
N GLY A 281 28.48 -9.79 -37.93
CA GLY A 281 29.25 -9.26 -39.06
C GLY A 281 30.75 -9.52 -38.96
N ASN A 282 31.29 -9.62 -37.74
CA ASN A 282 32.71 -9.91 -37.51
C ASN A 282 33.07 -11.42 -37.54
N ASN A 283 32.08 -12.32 -37.56
CA ASN A 283 32.30 -13.78 -37.57
C ASN A 283 32.07 -14.39 -38.96
N THR A 284 31.88 -13.57 -39.99
CA THR A 284 31.66 -13.99 -41.37
C THR A 284 32.84 -13.67 -42.31
N ASP A 285 33.93 -13.13 -41.77
CA ASP A 285 35.25 -13.02 -42.41
C ASP A 285 36.16 -14.18 -41.96
#